data_AF-A0A227J222-F1
#
_entry.id   AF-A0A227J222-F1
#
_cell.length_a   1.000
_cell.length_b   1.000
_cell.length_c   1.000
_cell.angle_alpha   90.00
_cell.angle_beta   90.00
_cell.angle_gamma   90.00
#
_symmetry.space_group_name_H-M   'P 1'
#
loop_
_entity.id
_entity.type
_entity.pdbx_description
1 polymer ?
#
loop_
_entity_poly.entity_id
_entity_poly.type
_entity_poly.pdbx_seq_one_letter_code
_entity_poly.pdbx_strand_id
1 'polypeptide(L)'
;SVVEVAEAEHMVRTTGYLTSIEDIKSLPLKVTDKGTPLLLGDIADINLGPQMRRGISELNGEGEAVGGVIVMRYGENASEVISKVKDKLEDLQRSLPDGVE
;
A
#
# COMPACT_ATOMS: atom_id res chain seq x y z
N SER A 1 -23.01 -0.22 11.52
CA SER A 1 -24.41 -0.25 12.01
C SER A 1 -25.05 -1.55 11.60
N VAL A 2 -26.10 -2.01 12.27
CA VAL A 2 -26.86 -3.21 11.85
C VAL A 2 -28.31 -2.82 11.57
N VAL A 3 -28.95 -3.50 10.61
CA VAL A 3 -30.37 -3.36 10.31
C VAL A 3 -31.00 -4.73 10.42
N GLU A 4 -32.04 -4.84 11.23
CA GLU A 4 -32.80 -6.08 11.41
C GLU A 4 -33.91 -6.16 10.34
N VAL A 5 -33.91 -7.26 9.57
CA VAL A 5 -34.95 -7.57 8.59
C VAL A 5 -35.26 -9.07 8.70
N ALA A 6 -36.54 -9.41 8.89
CA ALA A 6 -37.03 -10.79 8.96
C ALA A 6 -36.24 -11.68 9.94
N GLU A 7 -36.07 -11.23 11.19
CA GLU A 7 -35.35 -11.94 12.26
C GLU A 7 -33.84 -12.18 11.99
N ALA A 8 -33.29 -11.52 10.95
CA ALA A 8 -31.87 -11.54 10.65
C ALA A 8 -31.24 -10.14 10.80
N GLU A 9 -30.07 -10.08 11.42
CA GLU A 9 -29.28 -8.85 11.52
C GLU A 9 -28.33 -8.72 10.32
N HIS A 10 -28.48 -7.64 9.56
CA HIS A 10 -27.59 -7.31 8.44
C HIS A 10 -26.62 -6.21 8.83
N MET A 11 -25.33 -6.46 8.67
CA MET A 11 -24.29 -5.45 8.88
C MET A 11 -24.27 -4.42 7.76
N VAL A 12 -24.50 -3.16 8.11
CA VAL A 12 -24.32 -2.01 7.22
C VAL A 12 -22.86 -1.55 7.28
N ARG A 13 -22.19 -1.64 6.13
CA ARG A 13 -20.82 -1.19 5.91
C ARG A 13 -20.81 -0.10 4.85
N THR A 14 -20.10 0.99 5.12
CA THR A 14 -19.83 2.05 4.16
C THR A 14 -18.42 1.86 3.61
N THR A 15 -18.24 2.10 2.32
CA THR A 15 -16.93 2.21 1.67
C THR A 15 -16.57 3.69 1.55
N GLY A 16 -15.27 4.01 1.60
CA GLY A 16 -14.80 5.40 1.43
C GLY A 16 -13.30 5.54 1.20
N TYR A 17 -12.59 4.43 1.03
CA TYR A 17 -11.18 4.46 0.66
C TYR A 17 -11.05 4.63 -0.85
N LEU A 18 -10.13 5.49 -1.27
CA LEU A 18 -9.70 5.59 -2.65
C LEU A 18 -8.67 4.48 -2.89
N THR A 19 -8.91 3.66 -3.90
CA THR A 19 -8.10 2.47 -4.21
C THR A 19 -7.43 2.54 -5.58
N SER A 20 -7.93 3.42 -6.45
CA SER A 20 -7.48 3.58 -7.83
C SER A 20 -7.27 5.04 -8.19
N ILE A 21 -6.58 5.27 -9.31
CA ILE A 21 -6.46 6.61 -9.91
C ILE A 21 -7.85 7.12 -10.31
N GLU A 22 -8.71 6.24 -10.79
CA GLU A 22 -10.07 6.52 -11.23
C GLU A 22 -10.91 7.07 -10.07
N ASP A 23 -10.78 6.49 -8.87
CA ASP A 23 -11.45 6.99 -7.67
C ASP A 23 -11.04 8.44 -7.40
N ILE A 24 -9.74 8.75 -7.50
CA ILE A 24 -9.21 10.10 -7.29
C ILE A 24 -9.71 11.06 -8.38
N LYS A 25 -9.71 10.63 -9.65
CA LYS A 25 -10.20 11.43 -10.79
C LYS A 25 -11.68 11.79 -10.65
N SER A 26 -12.49 10.85 -10.16
CA SER A 26 -13.93 11.02 -9.95
C SER A 26 -14.32 11.85 -8.71
N LEU A 27 -13.35 12.36 -7.95
CA LEU A 27 -13.62 13.08 -6.72
C LEU A 27 -14.33 14.42 -7.03
N PRO A 28 -15.56 14.64 -6.56
CA PRO A 28 -16.28 15.89 -6.81
C PRO A 28 -15.72 17.03 -5.94
N LEU A 29 -15.38 18.15 -6.57
CA LEU A 29 -14.85 19.35 -5.90
C LEU A 29 -15.94 20.39 -5.64
N LYS A 30 -16.83 20.58 -6.62
CA LYS A 30 -17.93 21.54 -6.54
C LYS A 30 -19.09 21.06 -7.42
N VAL A 31 -20.31 21.35 -7.01
CA VAL A 31 -21.49 21.22 -7.87
C VAL A 31 -21.86 22.60 -8.41
N THR A 32 -22.04 22.72 -9.72
CA THR A 32 -22.49 23.96 -10.36
C THR A 32 -23.97 24.23 -10.06
N ASP A 33 -24.44 25.47 -10.22
CA ASP A 33 -25.86 25.83 -10.00
C ASP A 33 -26.83 25.06 -10.92
N LYS A 34 -26.30 24.48 -12.02
CA LYS A 34 -27.02 23.62 -12.97
C LYS A 34 -27.00 22.13 -12.59
N GLY A 35 -26.38 21.76 -11.47
CA GLY A 35 -26.31 20.39 -10.96
C GLY A 35 -25.17 19.53 -11.52
N THR A 36 -24.35 20.05 -12.43
CA THR A 36 -23.19 19.31 -12.96
C THR A 36 -22.02 19.38 -11.97
N PRO A 37 -21.44 18.23 -11.54
CA PRO A 37 -20.26 18.22 -10.69
C PRO A 37 -19.00 18.56 -11.49
N LEU A 38 -18.10 19.35 -10.88
CA LEU A 38 -16.71 19.53 -11.30
C LEU A 38 -15.86 18.51 -10.55
N LEU A 39 -15.18 17.63 -11.27
CA LEU A 39 -14.37 16.56 -10.73
C LEU A 39 -12.88 16.98 -10.66
N LEU A 40 -12.10 16.31 -9.81
CA LEU A 40 -10.66 16.57 -9.72
C LEU A 40 -9.93 16.27 -11.04
N GLY A 41 -10.37 15.23 -11.76
CA GLY A 41 -9.83 14.90 -13.08
C GLY A 41 -10.10 15.94 -14.17
N ASP A 42 -11.06 16.85 -13.98
CA ASP A 42 -11.34 17.93 -14.95
C ASP A 42 -10.28 19.04 -14.92
N ILE A 43 -9.51 19.11 -13.82
CA ILE A 43 -8.56 20.22 -13.57
C ILE A 43 -7.13 19.77 -13.27
N ALA A 44 -6.87 18.47 -13.16
CA ALA A 44 -5.57 17.93 -12.77
C ALA A 44 -5.22 16.62 -13.50
N ASP A 45 -3.95 16.50 -13.89
CA ASP A 45 -3.37 15.24 -14.37
C ASP A 45 -2.97 14.36 -13.19
N ILE A 46 -3.64 13.22 -13.04
CA ILE A 46 -3.39 12.28 -11.94
C ILE A 46 -2.67 11.06 -12.50
N ASN A 47 -1.44 10.86 -12.03
CA ASN A 47 -0.57 9.76 -12.43
C ASN A 47 0.09 9.13 -11.19
N LEU A 48 0.37 7.83 -11.25
CA LEU A 48 1.21 7.17 -10.26
C LEU A 48 2.67 7.56 -10.50
N GLY A 49 3.33 8.01 -9.44
CA GLY A 49 4.72 8.43 -9.49
C GLY A 49 5.49 7.97 -8.25
N PRO A 50 6.83 8.03 -8.30
CA PRO A 50 7.66 7.69 -7.16
C PRO A 50 7.47 8.72 -6.04
N GLN A 51 7.53 8.25 -4.80
CA GLN A 51 7.63 9.15 -3.65
C GLN A 51 9.04 9.79 -3.61
N MET A 52 9.13 11.03 -3.13
CA MET A 52 10.42 11.68 -2.89
C MET A 52 11.31 10.80 -2.00
N ARG A 53 12.49 10.45 -2.51
CA ARG A 53 13.47 9.60 -1.83
C ARG A 53 14.38 10.45 -0.94
N ARG A 54 14.69 9.96 0.26
CA ARG A 54 15.66 10.58 1.19
C ARG A 54 17.06 9.94 1.10
N GLY A 55 17.22 8.89 0.31
CA GLY A 55 18.46 8.16 0.11
C GLY A 55 18.33 7.19 -1.06
N ILE A 56 19.47 6.73 -1.55
CA ILE A 56 19.59 5.76 -2.64
C ILE A 56 20.49 4.64 -2.12
N SER A 57 20.13 3.39 -2.45
CA SER A 57 20.93 2.21 -2.19
C SER A 57 21.23 1.51 -3.51
N GLU A 58 22.46 1.05 -3.66
CA GLU A 58 22.95 0.36 -4.85
C GLU A 58 23.54 -0.98 -4.43
N LEU A 59 23.36 -2.01 -5.25
CA LEU A 59 23.94 -3.33 -5.01
C LEU A 59 25.07 -3.60 -6.01
N ASN A 60 26.31 -3.63 -5.52
CA ASN A 60 27.50 -4.12 -6.26
C ASN A 60 27.75 -3.52 -7.65
N GLY A 61 27.31 -2.30 -7.98
CA GLY A 61 27.50 -1.75 -9.32
C GLY A 61 26.38 -2.09 -10.31
N GLU A 62 25.41 -2.91 -9.92
CA GLU A 62 24.37 -3.46 -10.80
C GLU A 62 23.11 -2.56 -10.89
N GLY A 63 23.06 -1.51 -10.06
CA GLY A 63 21.99 -0.52 -10.06
C GLY A 63 21.30 -0.37 -8.71
N GLU A 64 20.25 0.45 -8.71
CA GLU A 64 19.49 0.75 -7.50
C GLU A 64 18.74 -0.48 -6.99
N ALA A 65 18.88 -0.77 -5.69
CA ALA A 65 18.23 -1.89 -5.03
C ALA A 65 17.51 -1.42 -3.77
N VAL A 66 16.40 -2.10 -3.43
CA VAL A 66 15.71 -1.90 -2.15
C VAL A 66 16.30 -2.85 -1.13
N GLY A 67 16.66 -2.33 0.05
CA GLY A 67 17.20 -3.12 1.15
C GLY A 67 16.61 -2.72 2.49
N GLY A 68 16.93 -3.50 3.53
CA GLY A 68 16.49 -3.25 4.90
C GLY A 68 17.53 -3.74 5.91
N VAL A 69 17.50 -3.16 7.11
CA VAL A 69 18.35 -3.57 8.23
C VAL A 69 17.47 -4.16 9.32
N ILE A 70 17.86 -5.33 9.82
CA ILE A 70 17.18 -6.00 10.93
C ILE A 70 17.88 -5.60 12.22
N VAL A 71 17.14 -4.91 13.09
CA VAL A 71 17.62 -4.51 14.41
C VAL A 71 17.10 -5.50 15.45
N MET A 72 18.01 -6.25 16.06
CA MET A 72 17.67 -7.22 17.10
C MET A 72 17.20 -6.52 18.39
N ARG A 73 16.21 -7.11 19.07
CA ARG A 73 15.77 -6.61 20.39
C ARG A 73 16.86 -6.80 21.44
N TYR A 74 16.89 -5.90 22.42
CA TYR A 74 17.83 -5.97 23.53
C TYR A 74 17.62 -7.25 24.37
N GLY A 75 18.71 -7.93 24.72
CA GLY A 75 18.70 -9.14 25.54
C GLY A 75 18.43 -10.45 24.79
N GLU A 76 18.19 -10.41 23.47
CA GLU A 76 17.99 -11.60 22.64
C GLU A 76 19.32 -12.24 22.19
N ASN A 77 19.24 -13.49 21.72
CA ASN A 77 20.37 -14.21 21.16
C ASN A 77 20.53 -13.93 19.66
N ALA A 78 21.67 -13.38 19.26
CA ALA A 78 21.96 -13.03 17.87
C ALA A 78 21.92 -14.24 16.92
N SER A 79 22.47 -15.39 17.32
CA SER A 79 22.50 -16.59 16.47
C SER A 79 21.09 -17.11 16.20
N GLU A 80 20.27 -17.18 17.24
CA GLU A 80 18.87 -17.65 17.12
C GLU A 80 18.04 -16.70 16.25
N VAL A 81 18.20 -15.40 16.43
CA VAL A 81 17.51 -14.39 15.61
C VAL A 81 17.94 -14.48 14.15
N ILE A 82 19.23 -14.63 13.86
CA ILE A 82 19.73 -14.78 12.48
C ILE A 82 19.15 -16.05 11.83
N SER A 83 19.08 -17.17 12.55
CA SER A 83 18.50 -18.40 12.02
C SER A 83 17.03 -18.20 11.64
N LYS A 84 16.22 -17.65 12.56
CA LYS A 84 14.79 -17.39 12.33
C LYS A 84 14.55 -16.43 11.17
N VAL A 85 15.41 -15.42 11.02
CA VAL A 85 15.34 -14.48 9.89
C VAL A 85 15.58 -15.20 8.58
N LYS A 86 16.60 -16.05 8.48
CA LYS A 86 16.91 -16.81 7.26
C LYS A 86 15.76 -17.74 6.89
N ASP A 87 15.24 -18.50 7.85
CA ASP A 87 14.10 -19.38 7.64
C ASP A 87 12.89 -18.60 7.10
N LYS A 88 12.64 -17.41 7.65
CA LYS A 88 11.53 -16.56 7.19
C LYS A 88 11.75 -15.98 5.80
N LEU A 89 12.99 -15.66 5.42
CA LEU A 89 13.32 -15.19 4.07
C LEU A 89 13.11 -16.29 3.03
N GLU A 90 13.54 -17.53 3.32
CA GLU A 90 13.31 -18.69 2.45
C GLU A 90 11.80 -18.94 2.21
N ASP A 91 10.98 -18.81 3.26
CA ASP A 91 9.53 -18.92 3.14
C ASP A 91 8.93 -17.81 2.25
N LEU A 92 9.41 -16.57 2.41
CA LEU A 92 8.91 -15.40 1.65
C LEU A 92 9.33 -15.45 0.18
N GLN A 93 10.51 -15.99 -0.12
CA GLN A 93 11.04 -16.09 -1.47
C GLN A 93 10.07 -16.85 -2.40
N ARG A 94 9.31 -17.81 -1.87
CA ARG A 94 8.29 -18.57 -2.63
C ARG A 94 7.07 -17.73 -3.06
N SER A 95 6.86 -16.58 -2.43
CA SER A 95 5.73 -15.68 -2.70
C SER A 95 6.12 -14.46 -3.54
N LEU A 96 7.41 -14.34 -3.87
CA LEU A 96 7.90 -13.21 -4.63
C LEU A 96 7.47 -13.33 -6.11
N PRO A 97 7.16 -12.20 -6.77
CA PRO A 97 6.94 -12.17 -8.21
C PRO A 97 8.18 -12.62 -9.00
N ASP A 98 7.95 -13.05 -10.24
CA ASP A 98 9.04 -13.43 -11.15
C ASP A 98 10.06 -12.30 -11.31
N GLY A 99 11.35 -12.63 -11.17
CA GLY A 99 12.46 -11.68 -11.32
C GLY A 99 12.87 -10.93 -10.05
N VAL A 100 12.30 -11.27 -8.88
CA VAL A 100 12.69 -10.72 -7.58
C VAL A 100 13.42 -11.80 -6.76
N GLU A 101 14.59 -11.45 -6.22
CA GLU A 101 15.47 -12.33 -5.42
C GLU A 101 15.79 -11.75 -4.04
#